data_AF-A0A177N395-F1
#
_entry.id   AF-A0A177N395-F1
#
_cell.length_a   1.000
_cell.length_b   1.000
_cell.length_c   1.000
_cell.angle_alpha   90.00
_cell.angle_beta   90.00
_cell.angle_gamma   90.00
#
_symmetry.space_group_name_H-M   'P 1'
#
loop_
_entity.id
_entity.type
_entity.pdbx_description
1 polymer ?
#
loop_
_entity_poly.entity_id
_entity_poly.type
_entity_poly.pdbx_seq_one_letter_code
_entity_poly.pdbx_strand_id
1 'polypeptide(L)' 'MEAHTVHQFFLQLMIILLTTRLLGELVTRLQSPAVVGERLAGVILGPSLLAWLESSQVVKLLAESGSILQSF' A
#
# COMPACT_ATOMS: atom_id res chain seq x y z
N MET A 1 -28.95 14.51 9.40
CA MET A 1 -28.48 13.10 9.48
C MET A 1 -27.19 12.96 8.65
N GLU A 2 -26.25 13.90 8.79
CA GLU A 2 -25.03 14.04 7.95
C GLU A 2 -23.75 14.03 8.83
N ALA A 3 -23.84 14.55 10.06
CA ALA A 3 -22.71 14.67 10.97
C ALA A 3 -22.12 13.31 11.44
N HIS A 4 -22.96 12.27 11.55
CA HIS A 4 -22.48 10.93 11.94
C HIS A 4 -21.58 10.31 10.88
N THR A 5 -21.89 10.50 9.60
CA THR A 5 -21.12 9.97 8.47
C THR A 5 -19.74 10.63 8.38
N VAL A 6 -19.68 11.95 8.61
CA VAL A 6 -18.41 12.68 8.61
C VAL A 6 -17.50 12.21 9.76
N HIS A 7 -18.05 12.01 10.95
CA HIS A 7 -17.27 11.51 12.08
C HIS A 7 -16.70 10.10 11.81
N GLN A 8 -17.50 9.20 11.23
CA GLN A 8 -17.06 7.87 10.85
C GLN A 8 -15.97 7.91 9.77
N PHE A 9 -16.11 8.78 8.76
CA PHE A 9 -15.11 8.96 7.72
C PHE A 9 -13.76 9.43 8.28
N PHE A 10 -13.76 10.44 9.15
CA PHE A 10 -12.54 10.91 9.79
C PHE A 10 -11.89 9.86 10.70
N LEU A 11 -12.68 9.09 11.44
CA LEU A 11 -12.18 7.97 12.23
C LEU A 11 -11.51 6.91 11.34
N GLN A 12 -12.14 6.57 10.22
CA GLN A 12 -11.60 5.60 9.27
C GLN A 12 -10.29 6.09 8.63
N LEU A 13 -10.24 7.36 8.20
CA LEU A 13 -9.00 7.98 7.72
C LEU A 13 -7.90 7.98 8.80
N MET A 14 -8.24 8.30 10.05
CA MET A 14 -7.27 8.30 11.13
C MET A 14 -6.69 6.90 11.37
N ILE A 15 -7.52 5.86 11.35
CA ILE A 15 -7.08 4.46 11.46
C ILE A 15 -6.16 4.07 10.29
N ILE A 16 -6.51 4.45 9.06
CA ILE A 16 -5.71 4.15 7.87
C ILE A 16 -4.33 4.81 7.97
N LEU A 17 -4.29 6.12 8.26
CA LEU A 17 -3.05 6.88 8.38
C LEU A 17 -2.18 6.33 9.52
N LEU A 18 -2.77 6.06 10.68
CA LEU A 18 -2.03 5.56 11.85
C LEU A 18 -1.39 4.21 11.56
N THR A 19 -2.16 3.27 11.00
CA THR A 19 -1.67 1.93 10.68
C THR A 19 -0.59 1.97 9.61
N THR A 20 -0.77 2.80 8.58
CA THR A 20 0.22 2.96 7.50
C THR A 20 1.52 3.55 8.01
N ARG A 21 1.46 4.56 8.88
CA ARG A 21 2.68 5.13 9.49
C ARG A 21 3.37 4.13 10.42
N LEU A 22 2.63 3.41 11.26
CA LEU A 22 3.21 2.44 12.20
C LEU A 22 3.90 1.29 11.46
N LEU A 23 3.26 0.73 10.44
CA LEU A 23 3.84 -0.36 9.64
C LEU A 23 4.99 0.12 8.76
N GLY A 24 4.88 1.31 8.16
CA GLY A 24 5.97 1.96 7.42
C GLY A 24 7.22 2.15 8.28
N GLU A 25 7.06 2.69 9.47
CA GLU A 25 8.16 2.87 10.44
C GLU A 25 8.72 1.51 10.88
N LEU A 26 7.87 0.55 11.25
CA LEU A 26 8.32 -0.78 11.69
C LEU A 26 9.17 -1.49 10.63
N VAL A 27 8.74 -1.43 9.36
CA VAL A 27 9.48 -2.03 8.25
C VAL A 27 10.79 -1.28 7.96
N THR A 28 10.78 0.05 8.09
CA THR A 28 12.00 0.85 8.00
C THR A 28 13.01 0.46 9.08
N ARG A 29 12.55 0.13 10.30
CA ARG A 29 13.40 -0.37 11.38
C ARG A 29 13.97 -1.75 11.15
N LEU A 30 13.32 -2.57 10.32
CA LEU A 30 13.80 -3.87 9.87
C LEU A 30 14.77 -3.77 8.68
N GLN A 31 15.35 -2.58 8.43
CA GLN A 31 16.25 -2.28 7.30
C GLN A 31 15.62 -2.50 5.91
N SER A 32 14.30 -2.59 5.84
CA SER A 32 13.56 -2.76 4.59
C SER A 32 13.03 -1.41 4.11
N PRO A 33 12.88 -1.20 2.78
CA PRO A 33 12.37 0.04 2.23
C PRO A 33 10.97 0.37 2.79
N ALA A 34 10.76 1.63 3.20
CA ALA A 34 9.47 2.10 3.76
C ALA A 34 8.25 1.77 2.88
N VAL A 35 8.44 1.75 1.55
CA VAL A 35 7.41 1.36 0.56
C VAL A 35 6.85 -0.06 0.79
N VAL A 36 7.63 -0.97 1.39
CA VAL A 36 7.17 -2.32 1.77
C VAL A 36 6.19 -2.25 2.95
N GLY A 37 6.43 -1.38 3.92
CA GLY A 37 5.53 -1.19 5.06
C GLY A 37 4.22 -0.52 4.69
N GLU A 38 4.23 0.43 3.73
CA GLU A 38 3.00 0.99 3.17
C GLU A 38 2.19 -0.04 2.38
N ARG A 39 2.85 -0.91 1.60
CA ARG A 39 2.19 -2.03 0.89
C ARG A 39 1.56 -3.01 1.88
N LEU A 40 2.26 -3.38 2.96
CA LEU A 40 1.72 -4.25 4.01
C LEU A 40 0.54 -3.61 4.74
N ALA A 41 0.60 -2.31 5.02
CA ALA A 41 -0.54 -1.58 5.59
C ALA A 41 -1.75 -1.58 4.65
N GLY A 42 -1.52 -1.39 3.35
CA GLY A 42 -2.55 -1.52 2.32
C GLY A 42 -3.11 -2.94 2.20
N VAL A 43 -2.31 -3.99 2.45
CA VAL A 43 -2.81 -5.38 2.47
C VAL A 43 -3.61 -5.69 3.74
N ILE A 44 -3.20 -5.15 4.89
CA ILE A 44 -3.85 -5.38 6.18
C ILE A 44 -5.16 -4.58 6.32
N LEU A 45 -5.18 -3.35 5.82
CA LEU A 45 -6.33 -2.45 5.92
C LEU A 45 -7.17 -2.36 4.66
N GLY A 46 -6.57 -2.63 3.51
CA GLY A 46 -7.24 -2.51 2.22
C GLY A 46 -7.96 -3.80 1.86
N PRO A 47 -8.92 -3.73 0.93
CA PRO A 47 -9.61 -4.88 0.36
C PRO A 47 -8.69 -5.69 -0.58
N SER A 48 -7.36 -5.62 -0.43
CA SER A 48 -6.39 -6.21 -1.35
C SER A 48 -6.34 -7.74 -1.33
N LEU A 49 -6.99 -8.38 -0.34
CA LEU A 49 -7.32 -9.80 -0.41
C LEU A 49 -8.53 -10.13 -1.31
N LEU A 50 -9.30 -9.13 -1.76
CA LEU A 50 -10.53 -9.36 -2.54
C LEU A 50 -10.39 -9.32 -4.06
N ALA A 51 -9.31 -8.83 -4.70
CA ALA A 51 -9.09 -9.05 -6.14
C ALA A 51 -7.76 -8.49 -6.72
N TRP A 52 -7.16 -9.29 -7.61
CA TRP A 52 -6.42 -8.86 -8.82
C TRP A 52 -5.03 -8.22 -8.70
N LEU A 53 -4.04 -9.02 -8.30
CA LEU A 53 -2.84 -9.07 -9.15
C LEU A 53 -2.64 -10.50 -9.62
N GLU A 54 -3.52 -10.95 -10.53
CA GLU A 54 -3.06 -11.95 -11.49
C GLU A 54 -1.95 -11.29 -12.30
N SER A 55 -0.74 -11.81 -12.13
CA SER A 55 0.46 -11.41 -12.85
C SER A 55 0.25 -11.62 -14.35
N SER A 56 -0.42 -10.67 -15.01
CA SER A 56 -0.60 -10.71 -16.46
C SER A 56 0.75 -10.52 -17.14
N GLN A 57 0.98 -11.25 -18.23
CA GLN A 57 2.22 -11.23 -19.01
C GLN A 57 2.63 -9.80 -19.46
N VAL A 58 1.64 -8.90 -19.55
CA VAL A 58 1.82 -7.46 -19.83
C VAL A 58 2.55 -6.73 -18.68
N VAL A 59 2.23 -7.02 -17.42
CA VAL A 59 2.92 -6.42 -16.26
C VAL A 59 4.39 -6.84 -16.24
N LYS A 60 4.67 -8.08 -16.64
CA LYS A 60 6.04 -8.60 -16.73
C LYS A 60 6.85 -7.95 -17.86
N LEU A 61 6.26 -7.74 -19.03
CA LEU A 61 6.88 -7.01 -20.15
C LEU A 61 7.14 -5.53 -19.83
N LEU A 62 6.21 -4.87 -19.12
CA LEU A 62 6.40 -3.50 -18.64
C LEU A 62 7.51 -3.42 -17.58
N ALA A 63 7.60 -4.40 -16.68
CA ALA A 63 8.66 -4.48 -15.68
C ALA A 63 10.05 -4.73 -16.31
N GLU A 64 10.14 -5.64 -17.31
CA GLU A 64 11.37 -5.86 -18.08
C GLU A 64 11.82 -4.58 -18.82
N SER A 65 10.88 -3.81 -19.38
CA SER A 65 11.21 -2.54 -20.03
C SER A 65 11.77 -1.51 -19.04
N GLY A 66 11.27 -1.49 -17.80
CA GLY A 66 11.77 -0.59 -16.74
C GLY A 66 13.16 -0.97 -16.20
N SER A 67 13.50 -2.27 -16.19
CA SER A 67 14.83 -2.77 -15.80
C SER A 67 15.94 -2.26 -16.73
N ILE A 68 15.64 -2.13 -18.02
CA ILE A 68 16.60 -1.65 -19.02
C ILE A 68 16.98 -0.18 -18.76
N LEU A 69 16.05 0.61 -18.22
CA LEU A 69 16.29 2.03 -17.88
C LEU A 69 17.26 2.22 -16.70
N GLN A 70 17.39 1.25 -15.80
CA GLN A 70 18.35 1.30 -14.68
C GLN A 70 19.75 0.83 -15.06
N SER A 71 19.92 0.29 -16.27
CA SER A 71 21.19 -0.24 -16.77
C SER A 71 22.03 0.83 -17.51
N PHE A 72 21.53 2.07 -17.60
CA PHE A 72 22.19 3.22 -18.26
C PHE A 72 22.50 4.34 -17.27
#